data_AF-A0A4Q3GZL9-F1
#
_entry.id   AF-A0A4Q3GZL9-F1
#
_cell.length_a   1.000
_cell.length_b   1.000
_cell.length_c   1.000
_cell.angle_alpha   90.00
_cell.angle_beta   90.00
_cell.angle_gamma   90.00
#
_symmetry.space_group_name_H-M   'P 1'
#
loop_
_entity.id
_entity.type
_entity.pdbx_description
1 polymer ?
#
loop_
_entity_poly.entity_id
_entity_poly.type
_entity_poly.pdbx_seq_one_letter_code
_entity_poly.pdbx_strand_id
1 'polypeptide(L)'
;VFSRTSPLGVRVAAFKAPSIDERAHDFLWRCHAVVPSTGEIGVWNRSHYEDVLVPVVDGSLAKADLKRRYDQINDFERLLVETGTVVLKCMLHIGKDEQKKRLQERIDDPAKNWKFSLGDLEVRKQWDAYQDAYAKALDATSTEAAPWYVIPADSKTHRNLMIARLMVRTMKEMKLKVPAADPALKGLVVR
;
A
#
# COMPACT_ATOMS: atom_id res chain seq x y z
N VAL A 1 5.38 7.91 10.30
CA VAL A 1 6.22 6.74 10.01
C VAL A 1 7.50 7.18 9.32
N PHE A 2 7.43 7.73 8.11
CA PHE A 2 8.60 8.10 7.29
C PHE A 2 9.25 9.46 7.59
N SER A 3 8.80 10.19 8.62
CA SER A 3 9.26 11.57 8.89
C SER A 3 10.75 11.68 9.28
N ARG A 4 11.42 10.55 9.54
CA ARG A 4 12.85 10.48 9.85
C ARG A 4 13.65 9.73 8.77
N THR A 5 13.02 9.41 7.64
CA THR A 5 13.68 8.76 6.51
C THR A 5 14.13 9.81 5.51
N SER A 6 15.31 9.64 4.92
CA SER A 6 15.79 10.54 3.86
C SER A 6 14.81 10.51 2.67
N PRO A 7 14.38 11.67 2.15
CA PRO A 7 13.51 11.71 0.97
C PRO A 7 14.20 11.15 -0.29
N LEU A 8 15.53 11.08 -0.31
CA LEU A 8 16.29 10.51 -1.44
C LEU A 8 16.14 9.00 -1.57
N GLY A 9 15.70 8.31 -0.51
CA GLY A 9 15.52 6.86 -0.49
C GLY A 9 14.05 6.41 -0.43
N VAL A 10 13.09 7.34 -0.53
CA VAL A 10 11.65 7.05 -0.41
C VAL A 10 10.89 7.68 -1.57
N ARG A 11 10.12 6.88 -2.29
CA ARG A 11 9.20 7.34 -3.33
C ARG A 11 7.77 6.96 -2.99
N VAL A 12 6.86 7.93 -3.09
CA VAL A 12 5.43 7.73 -2.85
C VAL A 12 4.70 7.70 -4.19
N ALA A 13 3.99 6.61 -4.47
CA ALA A 13 3.04 6.51 -5.58
C ALA A 13 1.61 6.54 -5.00
N ALA A 14 0.77 7.46 -5.46
CA ALA A 14 -0.62 7.57 -5.01
C ALA A 14 -1.57 7.24 -6.16
N PHE A 15 -2.32 6.15 -6.02
CA PHE A 15 -3.27 5.73 -7.04
C PHE A 15 -4.60 6.48 -6.88
N LYS A 16 -5.14 6.94 -8.00
CA LYS A 16 -6.48 7.52 -8.15
C LYS A 16 -7.30 6.64 -9.11
N ALA A 17 -8.52 7.07 -9.42
CA ALA A 17 -9.30 6.48 -10.50
C ALA A 17 -8.46 6.44 -11.79
N PRO A 18 -8.47 5.32 -12.53
CA PRO A 18 -7.56 5.16 -13.65
C PRO A 18 -7.85 6.17 -14.77
N SER A 19 -6.82 6.56 -15.51
CA SER A 19 -6.98 7.38 -16.72
C SER A 19 -7.59 6.58 -17.89
N ILE A 20 -7.87 7.22 -19.01
CA ILE A 20 -8.31 6.52 -20.24
C ILE A 20 -7.19 5.58 -20.71
N ASP A 21 -5.96 6.07 -20.75
CA ASP A 21 -4.80 5.27 -21.17
C ASP A 21 -4.56 4.10 -20.23
N GLU A 22 -4.63 4.32 -18.91
CA GLU A 22 -4.48 3.23 -17.92
C GLU A 22 -5.57 2.16 -18.09
N ARG A 23 -6.80 2.54 -18.45
CA ARG A 23 -7.89 1.59 -18.75
C ARG A 23 -7.72 0.85 -20.08
N ALA A 24 -6.90 1.36 -20.99
CA ALA A 24 -6.59 0.69 -22.26
C ALA A 24 -5.56 -0.44 -22.07
N HIS A 25 -4.93 -0.53 -20.90
CA HIS A 25 -4.02 -1.60 -20.51
C HIS A 25 -4.66 -2.54 -19.48
N ASP A 26 -3.96 -3.62 -19.11
CA ASP A 26 -4.32 -4.39 -17.93
C ASP A 26 -4.13 -3.55 -16.65
N PHE A 27 -4.85 -3.90 -15.59
CA PHE A 27 -4.89 -3.10 -14.35
C PHE A 27 -3.55 -3.05 -13.59
N LEU A 28 -2.64 -4.00 -13.84
CA LEU A 28 -1.33 -4.06 -13.18
C LEU A 28 -0.29 -3.21 -13.92
N TRP A 29 -0.50 -2.87 -15.19
CA TRP A 29 0.44 -2.09 -15.99
C TRP A 29 0.93 -0.81 -15.28
N ARG A 30 -0.01 0.02 -14.82
CA ARG A 30 0.33 1.27 -14.11
C ARG A 30 1.01 1.03 -12.75
N CYS A 31 0.69 -0.10 -12.11
CA CYS A 31 1.27 -0.48 -10.83
C CYS A 31 2.71 -0.96 -11.00
N HIS A 32 2.96 -1.78 -12.03
CA HIS A 32 4.29 -2.25 -12.38
C HIS A 32 5.22 -1.07 -12.75
N ALA A 33 4.71 -0.04 -13.43
CA ALA A 33 5.50 1.13 -13.80
C ALA A 33 6.09 1.91 -12.60
N VAL A 34 5.55 1.73 -11.38
CA VAL A 34 5.96 2.47 -10.18
C VAL A 34 6.52 1.60 -9.06
N VAL A 35 6.91 0.35 -9.38
CA VAL A 35 7.63 -0.51 -8.43
C VAL A 35 8.97 0.12 -8.04
N PRO A 36 9.45 -0.10 -6.79
CA PRO A 36 10.70 0.48 -6.34
C PRO A 36 11.90 -0.11 -7.08
N SER A 37 12.91 0.72 -7.28
CA SER A 37 14.22 0.31 -7.76
C SER A 37 15.09 -0.25 -6.63
N THR A 38 16.20 -0.91 -6.97
CA THR A 38 17.17 -1.39 -5.96
C THR A 38 17.67 -0.26 -5.07
N GLY A 39 17.56 -0.44 -3.75
CA GLY A 39 17.98 0.55 -2.75
C GLY A 39 16.91 1.59 -2.39
N GLU A 40 15.71 1.49 -2.97
CA GLU A 40 14.60 2.41 -2.75
C GLU A 40 13.51 1.80 -1.85
N ILE A 41 12.87 2.65 -1.03
CA ILE A 41 11.62 2.31 -0.34
C ILE A 41 10.45 2.89 -1.13
N GLY A 42 9.69 2.01 -1.79
CA GLY A 42 8.42 2.36 -2.45
C GLY A 42 7.26 2.38 -1.46
N VAL A 43 6.51 3.48 -1.40
CA VAL A 43 5.31 3.62 -0.58
C VAL A 43 4.11 3.85 -1.47
N TRP A 44 3.19 2.88 -1.49
CA TRP A 44 1.98 2.99 -2.29
C TRP A 44 0.81 3.46 -1.41
N ASN A 45 0.21 4.59 -1.79
CA ASN A 45 -1.03 5.09 -1.21
C ASN A 45 -2.20 4.65 -2.11
N ARG A 46 -2.98 3.68 -1.61
CA ARG A 46 -3.73 2.71 -2.44
C ARG A 46 -2.78 1.86 -3.29
N SER A 47 -3.31 0.95 -4.10
CA SER A 47 -2.51 -0.01 -4.88
C SER A 47 -3.37 -0.72 -5.93
N HIS A 48 -2.81 -1.75 -6.57
CA HIS A 48 -3.54 -2.70 -7.42
C HIS A 48 -4.73 -3.38 -6.74
N TYR A 49 -4.85 -3.31 -5.41
CA TYR A 49 -6.00 -3.86 -4.70
C TYR A 49 -7.30 -3.07 -4.94
N GLU A 50 -7.23 -1.81 -5.37
CA GLU A 50 -8.43 -1.03 -5.72
C GLU A 50 -9.28 -1.73 -6.81
N ASP A 51 -8.60 -2.45 -7.70
CA ASP A 51 -9.19 -3.23 -8.79
C ASP A 51 -9.89 -4.54 -8.35
N VAL A 52 -9.80 -4.91 -7.07
CA VAL A 52 -10.55 -6.02 -6.46
C VAL A 52 -11.35 -5.56 -5.24
N LEU A 53 -11.47 -4.25 -5.02
CA LEU A 53 -12.26 -3.65 -3.96
C LEU A 53 -13.44 -2.87 -4.54
N VAL A 54 -13.18 -1.77 -5.25
CA VAL A 54 -14.24 -0.90 -5.77
C VAL A 54 -15.15 -1.65 -6.75
N PRO A 55 -14.63 -2.36 -7.76
CA PRO A 55 -15.45 -3.11 -8.72
C PRO A 55 -16.27 -4.26 -8.11
N VAL A 56 -15.84 -4.75 -6.94
CA VAL A 56 -16.55 -5.80 -6.20
C VAL A 56 -17.72 -5.21 -5.43
N VAL A 57 -17.53 -4.04 -4.83
CA VAL A 57 -18.57 -3.36 -4.04
C VAL A 57 -19.63 -2.73 -4.93
N ASP A 58 -19.26 -2.18 -6.09
CA ASP A 58 -20.22 -1.62 -7.06
C ASP A 58 -20.88 -2.67 -7.95
N GLY A 59 -20.41 -3.93 -7.90
CA GLY A 59 -20.95 -5.05 -8.66
C GLY A 59 -20.56 -5.07 -10.15
N SER A 60 -19.59 -4.27 -10.57
CA SER A 60 -19.12 -4.20 -11.96
C SER A 60 -18.14 -5.33 -12.34
N LEU A 61 -17.65 -6.12 -11.38
CA LEU A 61 -16.73 -7.22 -11.62
C LEU A 61 -17.39 -8.59 -11.43
N ALA A 62 -17.39 -9.39 -12.49
CA ALA A 62 -17.89 -10.77 -12.42
C ALA A 62 -17.02 -11.64 -11.50
N LYS A 63 -17.63 -12.64 -10.85
CA LYS A 63 -16.92 -13.53 -9.90
C LYS A 63 -15.72 -14.26 -10.52
N ALA A 64 -15.84 -14.69 -11.77
CA ALA A 64 -14.75 -15.35 -12.49
C ALA A 64 -13.57 -14.39 -12.73
N ASP A 65 -13.86 -13.14 -13.07
CA ASP A 65 -12.84 -12.10 -13.26
C ASP A 65 -12.18 -11.72 -11.93
N LEU A 66 -12.94 -11.66 -10.83
CA LEU A 66 -12.40 -11.42 -9.49
C LEU A 66 -11.38 -12.49 -9.08
N LYS A 67 -11.74 -13.78 -9.24
CA LYS A 67 -10.81 -14.87 -8.95
C LYS A 67 -9.53 -14.74 -9.79
N ARG A 68 -9.68 -14.48 -11.09
CA ARG A 68 -8.53 -14.26 -11.99
C ARG A 68 -7.66 -13.09 -11.53
N ARG A 69 -8.25 -11.98 -11.09
CA ARG A 69 -7.49 -10.83 -10.56
C ARG A 69 -6.73 -11.20 -9.29
N TYR A 70 -7.30 -11.97 -8.37
CA TYR A 70 -6.54 -12.46 -7.20
C TYR A 70 -5.34 -13.31 -7.61
N ASP A 71 -5.52 -14.23 -8.56
CA ASP A 71 -4.43 -15.06 -9.08
C ASP A 71 -3.33 -14.18 -9.72
N GLN A 72 -3.71 -13.18 -10.53
CA GLN A 72 -2.79 -12.21 -11.16
C GLN A 72 -2.04 -11.34 -10.13
N ILE A 73 -2.70 -10.93 -9.05
CA ILE A 73 -2.07 -10.17 -7.96
C ILE A 73 -1.01 -11.02 -7.27
N ASN A 74 -1.32 -12.27 -6.96
CA ASN A 74 -0.37 -13.19 -6.34
C ASN A 74 0.83 -13.47 -7.26
N ASP A 75 0.60 -13.63 -8.56
CA ASP A 75 1.67 -13.81 -9.54
C ASP A 75 2.55 -12.57 -9.67
N PHE A 76 1.95 -11.38 -9.69
CA PHE A 76 2.68 -10.11 -9.72
C PHE A 76 3.54 -9.92 -8.47
N GLU A 77 2.98 -10.12 -7.28
CA GLU A 77 3.72 -9.99 -6.02
C GLU A 77 4.82 -11.05 -5.90
N ARG A 78 4.57 -12.27 -6.38
CA ARG A 78 5.61 -13.32 -6.46
C ARG A 78 6.76 -12.90 -7.36
N LEU A 79 6.48 -12.36 -8.55
CA LEU A 79 7.52 -11.82 -9.45
C LEU A 79 8.37 -10.75 -8.74
N LEU A 80 7.75 -9.82 -8.01
CA LEU A 80 8.47 -8.79 -7.27
C LEU A 80 9.38 -9.39 -6.19
N VAL A 81 8.88 -10.38 -5.44
CA VAL A 81 9.67 -11.04 -4.39
C VAL A 81 10.83 -11.85 -4.97
N GLU A 82 10.59 -12.61 -6.03
CA GLU A 82 11.63 -13.41 -6.71
C GLU A 82 12.75 -12.53 -7.30
N THR A 83 12.43 -11.28 -7.65
CA THR A 83 13.40 -10.29 -8.15
C THR A 83 14.01 -9.40 -7.05
N GLY A 84 13.75 -9.69 -5.77
CA GLY A 84 14.42 -9.06 -4.63
C GLY A 84 13.64 -7.92 -3.95
N THR A 85 12.39 -7.68 -4.33
CA THR A 85 11.52 -6.70 -3.65
C THR A 85 10.90 -7.32 -2.41
N VAL A 86 11.06 -6.69 -1.26
CA VAL A 86 10.30 -7.08 -0.05
C VAL A 86 8.96 -6.37 -0.04
N VAL A 87 7.87 -7.14 -0.07
CA VAL A 87 6.49 -6.61 -0.12
C VAL A 87 5.88 -6.58 1.28
N LEU A 88 5.50 -5.39 1.75
CA LEU A 88 4.79 -5.20 3.02
C LEU A 88 3.41 -4.58 2.79
N LYS A 89 2.34 -5.36 2.99
CA LYS A 89 0.96 -4.91 2.78
C LYS A 89 0.30 -4.61 4.12
N CYS A 90 -0.15 -3.37 4.32
CA CYS A 90 -0.76 -2.93 5.58
C CYS A 90 -2.21 -2.48 5.34
N MET A 91 -3.18 -3.22 5.87
CA MET A 91 -4.59 -2.82 5.90
C MET A 91 -4.84 -2.02 7.18
N LEU A 92 -5.18 -0.74 7.06
CA LEU A 92 -5.41 0.15 8.20
C LEU A 92 -6.85 0.01 8.68
N HIS A 93 -7.09 -0.89 9.64
CA HIS A 93 -8.42 -1.23 10.09
C HIS A 93 -8.95 -0.21 11.11
N ILE A 94 -9.99 0.52 10.73
CA ILE A 94 -10.72 1.43 11.63
C ILE A 94 -12.13 0.94 11.88
N GLY A 95 -12.72 1.32 13.00
CA GLY A 95 -14.14 1.10 13.28
C GLY A 95 -15.05 2.01 12.46
N LYS A 96 -16.30 1.58 12.25
CA LYS A 96 -17.34 2.36 11.55
C LYS A 96 -17.61 3.69 12.25
N ASP A 97 -17.53 3.73 13.57
CA ASP A 97 -17.73 4.95 14.37
C ASP A 97 -16.51 5.88 14.35
N GLU A 98 -15.30 5.33 14.38
CA GLU A 98 -14.09 6.15 14.21
C GLU A 98 -14.04 6.79 12.82
N GLN A 99 -14.48 6.08 11.77
CA GLN A 99 -14.63 6.69 10.44
C GLN A 99 -15.63 7.86 10.47
N LYS A 100 -16.79 7.70 11.14
CA LYS A 100 -17.79 8.77 11.29
C LYS A 100 -17.17 10.01 11.92
N LYS A 101 -16.49 9.83 13.05
CA LYS A 101 -15.82 10.90 13.78
C LYS A 101 -14.82 11.64 12.90
N ARG A 102 -13.97 10.90 12.18
CA ARG A 102 -12.95 11.49 11.29
C ARG A 102 -13.54 12.24 10.10
N LEU A 103 -14.68 11.78 9.56
CA LEU A 103 -15.37 12.48 8.48
C LEU A 103 -15.99 13.78 9.01
N GLN A 104 -16.65 13.74 10.16
CA GLN A 104 -17.19 14.93 10.81
C GLN A 104 -16.10 15.97 11.12
N GLU A 105 -14.96 15.53 11.68
CA GLU A 105 -13.79 16.40 11.91
C GLU A 105 -13.25 17.08 10.65
N ARG A 106 -13.47 16.52 9.44
CA ARG A 106 -13.07 17.15 8.17
C ARG A 106 -14.04 18.22 7.70
N ILE A 107 -15.30 18.14 8.13
CA ILE A 107 -16.36 19.11 7.82
C ILE A 107 -16.27 20.28 8.82
N ASP A 108 -16.03 19.96 10.09
CA ASP A 108 -16.01 20.95 11.18
C ASP A 108 -14.75 21.84 11.18
N ASP A 109 -13.67 21.38 10.56
CA ASP A 109 -12.39 22.09 10.47
C ASP A 109 -12.18 22.65 9.04
N PRO A 110 -12.34 23.97 8.83
CA PRO A 110 -12.19 24.59 7.52
C PRO A 110 -10.84 24.30 6.85
N ALA A 111 -9.76 24.08 7.61
CA ALA A 111 -8.44 23.75 7.06
C ALA A 111 -8.37 22.32 6.49
N LYS A 112 -9.38 21.49 6.76
CA LYS A 112 -9.51 20.09 6.29
C LYS A 112 -10.61 19.88 5.26
N ASN A 113 -11.49 20.86 5.02
CA ASN A 113 -12.61 20.75 4.07
C ASN A 113 -12.19 20.23 2.70
N TRP A 114 -11.02 20.63 2.20
CA TRP A 114 -10.48 20.19 0.92
C TRP A 114 -10.25 18.66 0.81
N LYS A 115 -10.21 17.93 1.95
CA LYS A 115 -10.05 16.47 2.03
C LYS A 115 -11.38 15.72 2.12
N PHE A 116 -12.50 16.42 2.13
CA PHE A 116 -13.84 15.83 2.21
C PHE A 116 -14.50 15.86 0.84
N SER A 117 -15.10 14.73 0.45
CA SER A 117 -15.97 14.65 -0.71
C SER A 117 -17.35 14.14 -0.29
N LEU A 118 -18.42 14.65 -0.91
CA LEU A 118 -19.76 14.10 -0.71
C LEU A 118 -19.83 12.61 -1.04
N GLY A 119 -19.00 12.15 -1.99
CA GLY A 119 -18.88 10.73 -2.32
C GLY A 119 -18.41 9.85 -1.16
N ASP A 120 -17.70 10.41 -0.16
CA ASP A 120 -17.28 9.66 1.03
C ASP A 120 -18.49 9.16 1.84
N LEU A 121 -19.62 9.88 1.80
CA LEU A 121 -20.85 9.49 2.50
C LEU A 121 -21.57 8.34 1.79
N GLU A 122 -21.56 8.32 0.46
CA GLU A 122 -22.13 7.23 -0.33
C GLU A 122 -21.32 5.94 -0.14
N VAL A 123 -19.99 6.04 -0.21
CA VAL A 123 -19.08 4.93 0.08
C VAL A 123 -19.27 4.42 1.51
N ARG A 124 -19.51 5.31 2.48
CA ARG A 124 -19.78 4.92 3.87
C ARG A 124 -21.05 4.07 4.02
N LYS A 125 -22.09 4.29 3.21
CA LYS A 125 -23.30 3.44 3.23
C LYS A 125 -22.98 1.99 2.84
N GLN A 126 -21.93 1.79 2.04
CA GLN A 126 -21.45 0.48 1.58
C GLN A 126 -20.41 -0.15 2.53
N TRP A 127 -20.31 0.32 3.79
CA TRP A 127 -19.31 -0.14 4.76
C TRP A 127 -19.17 -1.66 4.83
N ASP A 128 -20.29 -2.36 5.01
CA ASP A 128 -20.28 -3.81 5.22
C ASP A 128 -19.83 -4.56 3.94
N ALA A 129 -20.18 -4.05 2.77
CA ALA A 129 -19.70 -4.59 1.49
C ALA A 129 -18.19 -4.39 1.30
N TYR A 130 -17.65 -3.23 1.70
CA TYR A 130 -16.20 -3.00 1.69
C TYR A 130 -15.47 -3.91 2.68
N GLN A 131 -16.02 -4.11 3.88
CA GLN A 131 -15.44 -5.01 4.88
C GLN A 131 -15.36 -6.45 4.35
N ASP A 132 -16.43 -6.93 3.70
CA ASP A 132 -16.45 -8.25 3.07
C ASP A 132 -15.47 -8.35 1.90
N ALA A 133 -15.36 -7.30 1.06
CA ALA A 133 -14.41 -7.26 -0.04
C ALA A 133 -12.96 -7.29 0.45
N TYR A 134 -12.64 -6.53 1.50
CA TYR A 134 -11.34 -6.57 2.16
C TYR A 134 -11.05 -7.95 2.74
N ALA A 135 -11.99 -8.55 3.47
CA ALA A 135 -11.79 -9.87 4.07
C ALA A 135 -11.43 -10.92 3.02
N LYS A 136 -12.15 -10.93 1.89
CA LYS A 136 -11.89 -11.82 0.75
C LYS A 136 -10.55 -11.53 0.06
N ALA A 137 -10.22 -10.25 -0.14
CA ALA A 137 -8.95 -9.88 -0.76
C ALA A 137 -7.76 -10.27 0.12
N LEU A 138 -7.85 -10.07 1.43
CA LEU A 138 -6.81 -10.47 2.39
C LEU A 138 -6.65 -12.00 2.40
N ASP A 139 -7.76 -12.75 2.48
CA ASP A 139 -7.75 -14.22 2.45
C ASP A 139 -7.13 -14.77 1.17
N ALA A 140 -7.51 -14.23 0.01
CA ALA A 140 -7.05 -14.70 -1.29
C ALA A 140 -5.60 -14.34 -1.63
N THR A 141 -5.01 -13.34 -0.95
CA THR A 141 -3.71 -12.76 -1.37
C THR A 141 -2.67 -12.64 -0.25
N SER A 142 -2.99 -13.03 0.98
CA SER A 142 -1.99 -13.07 2.05
C SER A 142 -1.15 -14.34 1.92
N THR A 143 -0.02 -14.23 1.20
CA THR A 143 0.92 -15.34 1.01
C THR A 143 2.09 -15.25 1.98
N GLU A 144 2.89 -16.32 2.09
CA GLU A 144 4.13 -16.30 2.88
C GLU A 144 5.14 -15.27 2.34
N ALA A 145 5.25 -15.16 1.01
CA ALA A 145 6.17 -14.25 0.33
C ALA A 145 5.71 -12.77 0.41
N ALA A 146 4.40 -12.52 0.41
CA ALA A 146 3.81 -11.19 0.47
C ALA A 146 2.63 -11.18 1.46
N PRO A 147 2.89 -11.12 2.78
CA PRO A 147 1.85 -11.21 3.79
C PRO A 147 1.06 -9.91 3.94
N TRP A 148 -0.21 -10.04 4.32
CA TRP A 148 -1.02 -8.91 4.80
C TRP A 148 -0.88 -8.74 6.31
N TYR A 149 -0.79 -7.48 6.73
CA TYR A 149 -0.87 -7.07 8.14
C TYR A 149 -2.11 -6.21 8.35
N VAL A 150 -3.02 -6.69 9.19
CA VAL A 150 -4.18 -5.90 9.65
C VAL A 150 -3.72 -5.05 10.83
N ILE A 151 -3.68 -3.73 10.64
CA ILE A 151 -3.19 -2.76 11.61
C ILE A 151 -4.39 -2.05 12.27
N PRO A 152 -4.67 -2.26 13.56
CA PRO A 152 -5.64 -1.47 14.30
C PRO A 152 -5.29 0.03 14.21
N ALA A 153 -6.16 0.79 13.58
CA ALA A 153 -5.87 2.14 13.11
C ALA A 153 -6.75 3.24 13.71
N ASP A 154 -7.58 2.90 14.71
CA ASP A 154 -8.38 3.89 15.44
C ASP A 154 -7.49 4.90 16.18
N SER A 155 -6.46 4.42 16.87
CA SER A 155 -5.42 5.29 17.41
C SER A 155 -4.34 5.58 16.36
N LYS A 156 -4.25 6.84 15.91
CA LYS A 156 -3.21 7.29 14.96
C LYS A 156 -1.80 7.01 15.48
N THR A 157 -1.57 7.19 16.78
CA THR A 157 -0.26 6.94 17.41
C THR A 157 0.07 5.45 17.44
N HIS A 158 -0.90 4.60 17.82
CA HIS A 158 -0.71 3.15 17.84
C HIS A 158 -0.42 2.61 16.43
N ARG A 159 -1.25 3.00 15.45
CA ARG A 159 -1.04 2.70 14.03
C ARG A 159 0.38 3.05 13.57
N ASN A 160 0.83 4.27 13.86
CA ASN A 160 2.15 4.74 13.45
C ASN A 160 3.26 3.90 14.07
N LEU A 161 3.13 3.54 15.36
CA LEU A 161 4.10 2.72 16.07
C LEU A 161 4.16 1.30 15.51
N MET A 162 3.01 0.66 15.24
CA MET A 162 2.96 -0.69 14.67
C MET A 162 3.63 -0.76 13.30
N ILE A 163 3.29 0.15 12.39
CA ILE A 163 3.89 0.20 11.05
C ILE A 163 5.40 0.44 11.16
N ALA A 164 5.83 1.39 12.00
CA ALA A 164 7.25 1.67 12.19
C ALA A 164 8.01 0.44 12.74
N ARG A 165 7.44 -0.29 13.71
CA ARG A 165 8.04 -1.52 14.24
C ARG A 165 8.10 -2.63 13.19
N LEU A 166 7.04 -2.81 12.41
CA LEU A 166 7.00 -3.77 11.32
C LEU A 166 8.10 -3.49 10.29
N MET A 167 8.24 -2.23 9.87
CA MET A 167 9.29 -1.80 8.95
C MET A 167 10.69 -2.08 9.52
N VAL A 168 10.96 -1.65 10.75
CA VAL A 168 12.27 -1.86 11.40
C VAL A 168 12.61 -3.35 11.51
N ARG A 169 11.63 -4.18 11.89
CA ARG A 169 11.80 -5.64 11.94
C ARG A 169 12.16 -6.19 10.57
N THR A 170 11.36 -5.86 9.56
CA THR A 170 11.56 -6.34 8.18
C THR A 170 12.94 -5.93 7.65
N MET A 171 13.34 -4.67 7.81
CA MET A 171 14.65 -4.20 7.35
C MET A 171 15.82 -4.87 8.08
N LYS A 172 15.66 -5.27 9.35
CA LYS A 172 16.67 -6.06 10.07
C LYS A 172 16.75 -7.49 9.52
N GLU A 173 15.61 -8.11 9.22
CA GLU A 173 15.53 -9.46 8.64
C GLU A 173 16.13 -9.54 7.23
N MET A 174 16.09 -8.43 6.46
CA MET A 174 16.77 -8.29 5.18
C MET A 174 18.31 -8.37 5.27
N LYS A 175 18.90 -8.27 6.48
CA LYS A 175 20.35 -8.36 6.72
C LYS A 175 21.18 -7.45 5.79
N LEU A 176 20.69 -6.22 5.59
CA LEU A 176 21.32 -5.21 4.75
C LEU A 176 22.77 -4.95 5.21
N LYS A 177 23.70 -4.92 4.25
CA LYS A 177 25.13 -4.64 4.50
C LYS A 177 25.54 -3.38 3.74
N VAL A 178 26.45 -2.62 4.34
CA VAL A 178 27.16 -1.57 3.61
C VAL A 178 28.01 -2.23 2.52
N PRO A 179 28.11 -1.66 1.31
CA PRO A 179 28.98 -2.18 0.27
C PRO A 179 30.43 -2.34 0.75
N ALA A 180 31.14 -3.33 0.20
CA ALA A 180 32.56 -3.49 0.48
C ALA A 180 33.32 -2.23 0.06
N ALA A 181 34.33 -1.85 0.85
CA ALA A 181 35.20 -0.74 0.49
C ALA A 181 35.94 -1.06 -0.82
N ASP A 182 36.09 -0.06 -1.68
CA ASP A 182 36.90 -0.18 -2.89
C ASP A 182 38.37 -0.41 -2.49
N PRO A 183 38.99 -1.53 -2.89
CA PRO A 183 40.39 -1.82 -2.59
C PRO A 183 41.36 -0.71 -3.01
N ALA A 184 41.04 0.05 -4.06
CA ALA A 184 41.85 1.16 -4.56
C ALA A 184 41.98 2.33 -3.56
N LEU A 185 41.05 2.44 -2.61
CA LEU A 185 41.09 3.49 -1.57
C LEU A 185 42.09 3.18 -0.45
N LYS A 186 42.61 1.95 -0.36
CA LYS A 186 43.53 1.55 0.71
C LYS A 186 44.85 2.30 0.57
N GLY A 187 45.13 3.20 1.53
CA GLY A 187 46.36 3.99 1.56
C GLY A 187 46.33 5.23 0.66
N LEU A 188 45.19 5.56 0.05
CA LEU A 188 45.02 6.79 -0.72
C LEU A 188 45.05 8.00 0.24
N VAL A 189 45.89 8.99 -0.08
CA VAL A 189 45.96 10.26 0.66
C VAL A 189 45.57 11.38 -0.29
N VAL A 190 44.52 12.12 0.06
CA VAL A 190 44.13 13.35 -0.65
C VAL A 190 45.15 14.43 -0.30
N ARG A 191 45.78 15.03 -1.31
CA ARG A 191 46.73 16.15 -1.17
C ARG A 191 46.06 17.48 -1.47
#